data_AF-A0A6J1M878-F1
#
_entry.id   AF-A0A6J1M878-F1
#
_cell.length_a   1.000
_cell.length_b   1.000
_cell.length_c   1.000
_cell.angle_alpha   90.00
_cell.angle_beta   90.00
_cell.angle_gamma   90.00
#
_symmetry.space_group_name_H-M   'P 1'
#
loop_
_entity.id
_entity.type
_entity.pdbx_description
1 polymer ?
#
loop_
_entity_poly.entity_id
_entity_poly.type
_entity_poly.pdbx_seq_one_letter_code
_entity_poly.pdbx_strand_id
1 'polypeptide(L)'
;MGVNMGADNGVYVINRQKPNKQIWLSSPTTGPKRFDYVVQPGQANGHWVYKHTGVTLHEVLQQEITKIVTKQPVDFMKLPYCNGH
;
A
#
# COMPACT_ATOMS: atom_id res chain seq x y z
N MET A 1 9.32 -7.99 -0.22
CA MET A 1 9.08 -8.39 1.17
C MET A 1 7.76 -9.11 1.23
N GLY A 2 7.71 -10.29 1.83
CA GLY A 2 6.48 -11.02 2.11
C GLY A 2 6.13 -10.94 3.59
N VAL A 3 4.84 -10.82 3.91
CA VAL A 3 4.30 -10.84 5.27
C VAL A 3 3.19 -11.88 5.31
N ASN A 4 3.40 -12.95 6.08
CA ASN A 4 2.41 -14.01 6.27
C ASN A 4 1.49 -13.63 7.44
N MET A 5 0.18 -13.56 7.19
CA MET A 5 -0.84 -13.14 8.15
C MET A 5 -1.64 -14.33 8.73
N GLY A 6 -1.12 -15.56 8.56
CA GLY A 6 -1.76 -16.80 9.00
C GLY A 6 -2.55 -17.49 7.88
N ALA A 7 -2.98 -18.72 8.17
CA ALA A 7 -3.65 -19.59 7.19
C ALA A 7 -4.92 -18.95 6.59
N ASP A 8 -5.70 -18.26 7.41
CA ASP A 8 -6.99 -17.68 6.99
C ASP A 8 -6.85 -16.34 6.25
N ASN A 9 -5.73 -15.63 6.43
CA ASN A 9 -5.53 -14.30 5.88
C ASN A 9 -4.46 -14.24 4.77
N GLY A 10 -3.75 -15.34 4.52
CA GLY A 10 -2.80 -15.46 3.43
C GLY A 10 -1.52 -14.63 3.60
N VAL A 11 -0.82 -14.42 2.48
CA VAL A 11 0.47 -13.74 2.44
C VAL A 11 0.39 -12.48 1.58
N TYR A 12 0.75 -11.35 2.18
CA TYR A 12 0.94 -10.09 1.48
C TYR A 12 2.36 -10.03 0.91
N VAL A 13 2.51 -9.61 -0.34
CA VAL A 13 3.84 -9.39 -0.95
C VAL A 13 3.94 -7.96 -1.47
N ILE A 14 4.93 -7.22 -0.97
CA ILE A 14 5.26 -5.88 -1.45
C ILE A 14 6.62 -5.92 -2.14
N ASN A 15 6.67 -5.50 -3.40
CA ASN A 15 7.89 -5.50 -4.21
C ASN A 15 8.15 -4.12 -4.83
N ARG A 16 9.42 -3.72 -4.91
CA ARG A 16 9.85 -2.49 -5.61
C ARG A 16 10.28 -2.83 -7.02
N GLN A 17 9.70 -2.17 -8.02
CA GLN A 17 10.12 -2.24 -9.42
C GLN A 17 10.85 -0.95 -9.79
N LYS A 18 12.17 -0.96 -9.57
CA LYS A 18 13.04 0.22 -9.76
C LYS A 18 12.98 0.81 -11.17
N PRO A 19 12.99 0.02 -12.28
CA PRO A 19 12.98 0.60 -13.63
C PRO A 19 11.75 1.46 -13.91
N ASN A 20 10.59 1.03 -13.41
CA ASN A 20 9.32 1.70 -13.70
C ASN A 20 8.89 2.69 -12.61
N LYS A 21 9.70 2.86 -11.54
CA LYS A 21 9.33 3.61 -10.32
C LYS A 21 7.96 3.17 -9.79
N GLN A 22 7.79 1.86 -9.64
CA GLN A 22 6.55 1.25 -9.17
C GLN A 22 6.74 0.46 -7.87
N ILE A 23 5.67 0.37 -7.10
CA ILE A 23 5.51 -0.63 -6.05
C ILE A 23 4.41 -1.60 -6.48
N TRP A 24 4.66 -2.90 -6.36
CA TRP A 24 3.67 -3.93 -6.60
C TRP A 24 3.25 -4.53 -5.28
N LEU A 25 1.93 -4.62 -5.08
CA LEU A 25 1.30 -5.32 -3.97
C LEU A 25 0.64 -6.58 -4.52
N SER A 26 0.95 -7.75 -3.97
CA SER A 26 0.10 -8.92 -4.05
C SER A 26 -0.67 -9.01 -2.75
N SER A 27 -1.97 -8.75 -2.79
CA SER A 27 -2.84 -8.87 -1.64
C SER A 27 -3.69 -10.15 -1.76
N PRO A 28 -3.85 -10.94 -0.69
CA PRO A 28 -4.76 -12.08 -0.65
C PRO A 28 -6.24 -11.66 -0.70
N THR A 29 -6.58 -10.41 -0.33
CA THR A 29 -7.97 -9.92 -0.30
C THR A 29 -8.41 -9.33 -1.64
N THR A 30 -7.63 -8.39 -2.19
CA THR A 30 -8.00 -7.65 -3.41
C THR A 30 -7.12 -7.93 -4.64
N GLY A 31 -6.28 -8.97 -4.59
CA GLY A 31 -5.39 -9.35 -5.69
C GLY A 31 -4.23 -8.38 -5.96
N PRO A 32 -3.53 -8.54 -7.09
CA PRO A 32 -2.35 -7.74 -7.39
C PRO A 32 -2.69 -6.30 -7.79
N LYS A 33 -1.91 -5.33 -7.31
CA LYS A 33 -1.98 -3.91 -7.68
C LYS A 33 -0.59 -3.34 -7.96
N ARG A 34 -0.52 -2.40 -8.89
CA ARG A 34 0.71 -1.69 -9.28
C ARG A 34 0.53 -0.21 -9.00
N PHE A 35 1.32 0.32 -8.08
CA PHE A 35 1.26 1.71 -7.67
C PHE A 35 2.39 2.48 -8.31
N ASP A 36 2.05 3.60 -8.94
CA ASP A 36 3.01 4.55 -9.49
C ASP A 36 3.29 5.66 -8.47
N TYR A 37 4.52 6.16 -8.45
CA TYR A 37 4.88 7.30 -7.61
C TYR A 37 4.39 8.61 -8.25
N VAL A 38 3.54 9.35 -7.53
CA VAL A 38 2.97 10.63 -7.98
C VAL A 38 3.39 11.73 -7.02
N VAL A 39 3.95 12.81 -7.55
CA VAL A 39 4.28 14.03 -6.81
C VAL A 39 3.30 15.12 -7.23
N GLN A 40 2.57 15.69 -6.28
CA GLN A 40 1.65 16.80 -6.57
C GLN A 40 2.43 18.12 -6.71
N PRO A 41 1.92 19.10 -7.49
CA PRO A 41 2.52 20.42 -7.56
C PRO A 41 2.66 21.05 -6.16
N GLY A 42 3.86 21.57 -5.85
CA GLY A 42 4.15 22.18 -4.56
C GLY A 42 4.54 21.21 -3.44
N GLN A 43 4.56 19.90 -3.69
CA GLN A 43 4.96 18.89 -2.70
C GLN A 43 6.43 18.47 -2.88
N ALA A 44 7.14 18.35 -1.77
CA ALA A 44 8.51 17.82 -1.77
C ALA A 44 8.55 16.29 -1.93
N ASN A 45 7.49 15.60 -1.50
CA ASN A 45 7.37 14.15 -1.54
C ASN A 45 6.11 13.72 -2.32
N GLY A 46 6.17 12.51 -2.87
CA GLY A 46 5.05 11.88 -3.56
C GLY A 46 4.42 10.76 -2.75
N HIS A 47 3.40 10.16 -3.33
CA HIS A 47 2.66 9.02 -2.79
C HIS A 47 2.42 7.98 -3.88
N TRP A 48 2.09 6.76 -3.45
CA TRP A 48 1.99 5.59 -4.32
C TRP A 48 0.53 5.35 -4.71
N VAL A 49 0.17 5.59 -5.97
CA VAL A 49 -1.22 5.60 -6.46
C VAL A 49 -1.48 4.46 -7.45
N TYR A 50 -2.60 3.76 -7.28
CA TYR A 50 -3.09 2.80 -8.25
C TYR A 50 -3.94 3.51 -9.31
N LYS A 51 -3.36 3.75 -10.50
CA LYS A 51 -3.94 4.59 -11.56
C LYS A 51 -5.37 4.24 -11.97
N HIS A 52 -5.78 2.98 -11.87
CA HIS A 52 -7.13 2.57 -12.29
C HIS A 52 -8.25 3.09 -11.39
N THR A 53 -7.95 3.32 -10.10
CA THR A 53 -8.99 3.69 -9.10
C THR A 53 -8.63 4.94 -8.31
N GLY A 54 -7.39 5.41 -8.39
CA GLY A 54 -6.89 6.54 -7.61
C GLY A 54 -6.51 6.20 -6.16
N VAL A 55 -6.83 5.00 -5.67
CA VAL A 55 -6.49 4.60 -4.29
C VAL A 55 -4.98 4.51 -4.10
N THR A 56 -4.52 4.90 -2.92
CA THR A 56 -3.12 4.84 -2.52
C THR A 56 -2.76 3.48 -1.91
N LEU A 57 -1.46 3.15 -1.92
CA LEU A 57 -0.94 1.95 -1.25
C LEU A 57 -1.31 1.94 0.23
N HIS A 58 -1.20 3.09 0.90
CA HIS A 58 -1.46 3.21 2.33
C HIS A 58 -2.94 3.03 2.66
N GLU A 59 -3.85 3.58 1.84
CA GLU A 59 -5.29 3.35 2.01
C GLU A 59 -5.66 1.86 1.86
N VAL A 60 -5.09 1.16 0.88
CA VAL A 60 -5.32 -0.29 0.71
C VAL A 60 -4.84 -1.05 1.94
N LEU A 61 -3.61 -0.80 2.41
CA LEU A 61 -3.06 -1.45 3.60
C LEU A 61 -3.88 -1.11 4.86
N GLN A 62 -4.28 0.14 5.03
CA GLN A 62 -5.12 0.57 6.14
C GLN A 62 -6.45 -0.19 6.16
N GLN A 63 -7.14 -0.27 5.02
CA GLN A 63 -8.45 -0.91 4.94
C GLN A 63 -8.39 -2.42 5.13
N GLU A 64 -7.38 -3.07 4.58
CA GLU A 64 -7.28 -4.54 4.63
C GLU A 64 -6.70 -5.02 5.97
N ILE A 65 -5.58 -4.44 6.42
CA ILE A 65 -4.87 -4.95 7.60
C ILE A 65 -5.63 -4.65 8.90
N THR A 66 -6.36 -3.53 8.98
CA THR A 66 -7.18 -3.21 10.18
C THR A 66 -8.28 -4.25 10.43
N LYS A 67 -8.75 -4.94 9.37
CA LYS A 67 -9.74 -6.02 9.51
C LYS A 67 -9.12 -7.32 10.05
N ILE A 68 -7.81 -7.48 9.90
CA ILE A 68 -7.06 -8.68 10.33
C ILE A 68 -6.48 -8.45 11.74
N VAL A 69 -5.84 -7.31 11.96
CA VAL A 69 -5.17 -6.96 13.22
C VAL A 69 -6.14 -6.15 14.09
N THR A 70 -7.01 -6.86 14.82
CA THR A 70 -8.08 -6.23 15.61
C THR A 70 -7.69 -5.95 17.06
N LYS A 71 -6.63 -6.59 17.56
CA LYS A 71 -6.20 -6.45 18.96
C LYS A 71 -5.42 -5.17 19.25
N GLN A 72 -4.87 -4.52 18.22
CA GLN A 72 -4.10 -3.29 18.35
C GLN A 72 -4.46 -2.33 17.22
N PRO A 73 -4.59 -1.02 17.52
CA PRO A 73 -4.82 -0.03 16.48
C PRO A 73 -3.59 0.05 15.56
N VAL A 74 -3.85 0.04 14.25
CA VAL A 74 -2.84 0.24 13.22
C VAL A 74 -3.20 1.48 12.41
N ASP A 75 -2.18 2.28 12.09
CA ASP A 75 -2.34 3.55 11.37
C ASP A 75 -1.24 3.66 10.31
N PHE A 76 -1.54 3.14 9.12
CA PHE A 76 -0.66 3.22 7.96
C PHE A 76 -0.61 4.65 7.39
N MET A 77 -1.56 5.51 7.74
CA MET A 77 -1.59 6.88 7.25
C MET A 77 -0.53 7.77 7.92
N LYS A 78 0.14 7.29 8.97
CA LYS A 78 1.29 7.97 9.58
C LYS A 78 2.65 7.61 8.95
N LEU A 79 2.67 6.69 7.99
CA LEU A 79 3.91 6.25 7.35
C LEU A 79 4.39 7.26 6.29
N PRO A 80 5.70 7.30 5.99
CA PRO A 80 6.23 8.17 4.94
C PRO A 80 5.59 7.89 3.57
N TYR A 81 5.47 8.92 2.73
CA TYR A 81 4.88 8.83 1.38
C TYR A 81 3.41 8.35 1.38
N CYS A 82 2.71 8.56 2.50
CA CYS A 82 1.27 8.35 2.66
C CYS A 82 0.47 9.45 1.96
N ASN A 83 0.73 10.70 2.31
CA ASN A 83 -0.01 11.85 1.84
C ASN A 83 0.94 12.81 1.10
N GLY A 84 0.48 13.37 -0.01
CA GLY A 84 1.08 14.57 -0.60
C GLY A 84 0.57 15.83 0.10
N HIS A 85 0.57 15.85 1.43
CA HIS A 85 0.24 17.03 2.25
C HIS A 85 1.53 17.65 2.80
#